data_AF-A0A8G0LI99-F1
#
_entry.id   AF-A0A8G0LI99-F1
#
_cell.length_a   1.000
_cell.length_b   1.000
_cell.length_c   1.000
_cell.angle_alpha   90.00
_cell.angle_beta   90.00
_cell.angle_gamma   90.00
#
_symmetry.space_group_name_H-M   'P 1'
#
loop_
_entity.id
_entity.type
_entity.pdbx_description
1 polymer ?
#
loop_
_entity_poly.entity_id
_entity_poly.type
_entity_poly.pdbx_seq_one_letter_code
_entity_poly.pdbx_strand_id
1 'polypeptide(L)'
;MMNTKKVLLAGTFLSASAFEFWPAGSVARLANQLPLGFGDRNAATIPKAEQARFKCNLADPLDPSDDGLYSSHDLFSSQETIEILVERHQPLVKIDSICYDDLGDFDTDDRWKPFDDIPKVLKENYPLIYDKAWIETINRFGLVYTIEGSDASLAPILLTAHQDVVPVENATLGEWDHPPFDAVYDKKSGYLYGRGTSDDKSAITALMTAMESLLSQENYEPRRTVIFAFGFDEECSGFRGAASIAKHLEERYGKDGIAVILDEGGAGLQKVGDVLYALPAVYEKGYLDVWFDLEVTGGHSSVPTPHTSIGMMSEIVTSLESSPFLPKIIPDGPIHQGLICFTRYSPYALPALTGYINWGLLDNAAKLLAQTQRETQYFIQTSQAVNWIAGGQKINSLPEFTTLGVNHRYAPQDSIGSIQHRIVGLVQKVVHKYNLTLHAFEGDEDYDAYLEYIGQTRGNTVNATWEPIYNGKLVLEGRKRSYVTPQSPTKGNVWDVFSGTVRYTYADEARVVVPAPGAMTGNTDTRHYLDLSPNIYRWSPGSLKSFGNVHGVNEKLLMSEHVNMVKFYYDFIRNFDQADV
;
A
#
# COMPACT_ATOMS: atom_id res chain seq x y z
N MET A 1 -8.58 27.94 -26.52
CA MET A 1 -7.10 27.95 -26.39
C MET A 1 -6.77 27.23 -25.10
N MET A 2 -6.18 26.04 -25.25
CA MET A 2 -6.06 24.98 -24.25
C MET A 2 -5.03 25.31 -23.17
N ASN A 3 -5.40 25.04 -21.92
CA ASN A 3 -4.53 25.09 -20.74
C ASN A 3 -4.40 23.63 -20.26
N THR A 4 -3.29 22.97 -20.60
CA THR A 4 -3.06 21.54 -20.31
C THR A 4 -2.58 21.36 -18.87
N LYS A 5 -3.37 20.64 -18.08
CA LYS A 5 -3.11 20.24 -16.69
C LYS A 5 -1.94 19.23 -16.63
N LYS A 6 -1.08 19.39 -15.63
CA LYS A 6 0.03 18.49 -15.28
C LYS A 6 -0.53 17.16 -14.74
N VAL A 7 -0.02 16.04 -15.25
CA VAL A 7 -0.36 14.68 -14.79
C VAL A 7 0.61 14.29 -13.67
N LEU A 8 0.06 13.91 -12.50
CA LEU A 8 0.77 13.30 -11.38
C LEU A 8 1.22 11.88 -11.76
N LEU A 9 2.47 11.51 -11.44
CA LEU A 9 3.01 10.17 -11.65
C LEU A 9 3.39 9.57 -10.30
N ALA A 10 2.55 8.64 -9.84
CA ALA A 10 2.78 7.81 -8.67
C ALA A 10 3.74 6.64 -9.01
N GLY A 11 4.32 6.03 -7.98
CA GLY A 11 5.10 4.78 -7.96
C GLY A 11 6.51 4.84 -8.55
N THR A 12 7.42 4.05 -7.97
CA THR A 12 8.88 4.17 -7.94
C THR A 12 9.67 4.11 -9.26
N PHE A 13 10.74 4.92 -9.33
CA PHE A 13 11.64 5.16 -10.47
C PHE A 13 11.02 5.97 -11.59
N LEU A 14 11.11 7.29 -11.39
CA LEU A 14 11.13 8.35 -12.41
C LEU A 14 10.45 7.97 -13.73
N SER A 15 9.19 8.39 -13.85
CA SER A 15 8.58 8.55 -15.15
C SER A 15 9.49 9.44 -16.04
N ALA A 16 9.87 8.95 -17.22
CA ALA A 16 10.71 9.70 -18.16
C ALA A 16 10.12 11.07 -18.56
N SER A 17 8.80 11.27 -18.38
CA SER A 17 8.12 12.55 -18.61
C SER A 17 8.47 13.65 -17.61
N ALA A 18 9.16 13.35 -16.50
CA ALA A 18 9.64 14.35 -15.56
C ALA A 18 10.85 15.17 -16.11
N PHE A 19 11.48 14.72 -17.20
CA PHE A 19 12.68 15.36 -17.75
C PHE A 19 12.47 16.08 -19.10
N GLU A 20 11.29 16.02 -19.72
CA GLU A 20 11.06 16.67 -21.02
C GLU A 20 10.77 18.19 -20.95
N PHE A 21 10.69 18.77 -19.75
CA PHE A 21 10.48 20.21 -19.57
C PHE A 21 11.60 20.89 -18.77
N TRP A 22 12.86 20.65 -19.17
CA TRP A 22 13.94 21.55 -18.76
C TRP A 22 14.78 21.94 -19.98
N PRO A 23 14.87 23.24 -20.36
CA PRO A 23 15.86 23.67 -21.33
C PRO A 23 17.25 23.18 -20.89
N ALA A 24 17.98 22.57 -21.83
CA ALA A 24 19.25 21.86 -21.66
C ALA A 24 20.35 22.64 -20.89
N GLY A 25 20.18 23.94 -20.65
CA GLY A 25 21.09 24.76 -19.85
C GLY A 25 20.91 24.70 -18.32
N SER A 26 19.88 24.03 -17.81
CA SER A 26 19.50 24.09 -16.37
C SER A 26 20.11 22.97 -15.53
N VAL A 27 20.25 21.77 -16.11
CA VAL A 27 20.87 20.60 -15.47
C VAL A 27 22.37 20.85 -15.23
N ALA A 28 23.01 21.62 -16.10
CA ALA A 28 24.41 22.04 -15.95
C ALA A 28 24.65 23.00 -14.77
N ARG A 29 23.62 23.69 -14.26
CA ARG A 29 23.76 24.60 -13.10
C ARG A 29 23.61 23.89 -11.76
N LEU A 30 22.82 22.82 -11.68
CA LEU A 30 22.68 22.02 -10.44
C LEU A 30 23.93 21.16 -10.18
N ALA A 31 24.55 20.61 -11.23
CA ALA A 31 25.80 19.85 -11.12
C ALA A 31 27.00 20.70 -10.63
N ASN A 32 26.95 22.03 -10.81
CA ASN A 32 28.01 22.96 -10.41
C ASN A 32 27.81 23.61 -9.03
N GLN A 33 26.71 23.32 -8.32
CA GLN A 33 26.45 23.86 -6.96
C GLN A 33 26.62 22.84 -5.85
N LEU A 34 26.87 21.56 -6.18
CA LEU A 34 27.36 20.59 -5.22
C LEU A 34 28.88 20.80 -5.08
N PRO A 35 29.44 20.89 -3.86
CA PRO A 35 30.88 20.93 -3.69
C PRO A 35 31.43 19.56 -4.06
N LEU A 36 31.73 19.36 -5.35
CA LEU A 36 32.59 18.30 -5.84
C LEU A 36 34.01 18.64 -5.40
N GLY A 37 34.27 18.42 -4.11
CA GLY A 37 35.60 18.47 -3.52
C GLY A 37 36.42 17.25 -3.91
N PHE A 38 36.66 17.04 -5.21
CA PHE A 38 37.75 16.17 -5.67
C PHE A 38 39.01 17.03 -5.82
N GLY A 39 39.56 17.42 -4.67
CA GLY A 39 40.84 18.09 -4.55
C GLY A 39 41.79 17.23 -3.74
N ASP A 40 42.51 16.35 -4.43
CA ASP A 40 43.86 15.88 -4.15
C ASP A 40 44.31 15.92 -2.67
N ARG A 41 43.83 14.97 -1.85
CA ARG A 41 44.45 14.63 -0.56
C ARG A 41 44.28 13.14 -0.25
N ASN A 42 45.41 12.43 -0.33
CA ASN A 42 45.71 11.13 0.26
C ASN A 42 44.66 10.02 0.10
N ALA A 43 44.98 9.08 -0.80
CA ALA A 43 44.39 7.76 -0.88
C ALA A 43 44.59 6.97 0.43
N ALA A 44 43.85 7.32 1.46
CA ALA A 44 43.61 6.47 2.62
C ALA A 44 42.48 5.51 2.22
N THR A 45 42.86 4.27 1.89
CA THR A 45 42.04 3.05 1.90
C THR A 45 40.53 3.26 2.06
N ILE A 46 39.86 3.54 0.94
CA ILE A 46 38.42 3.33 0.84
C ILE A 46 38.20 1.82 0.99
N PRO A 47 37.43 1.34 1.99
CA PRO A 47 37.11 -0.08 2.09
C PRO A 47 36.49 -0.51 0.76
N LYS A 48 37.00 -1.61 0.16
CA LYS A 48 36.31 -2.24 -0.96
C LYS A 48 34.87 -2.48 -0.51
N ALA A 49 33.92 -1.77 -1.12
CA ALA A 49 32.51 -2.01 -0.88
C ALA A 49 32.27 -3.51 -1.05
N GLU A 50 31.69 -4.14 -0.03
CA GLU A 50 31.18 -5.51 -0.17
C GLU A 50 30.24 -5.48 -1.37
N GLN A 51 30.59 -6.21 -2.45
CA GLN A 51 29.72 -6.30 -3.60
C GLN A 51 28.36 -6.83 -3.11
N ALA A 52 27.27 -6.14 -3.47
CA ALA A 52 25.93 -6.54 -3.05
C ALA A 52 25.72 -8.04 -3.32
N ARG A 53 25.27 -8.78 -2.31
CA ARG A 53 25.07 -10.24 -2.41
C ARG A 53 24.00 -10.59 -3.45
N PHE A 54 23.01 -9.72 -3.58
CA PHE A 54 21.97 -9.80 -4.59
C PHE A 54 22.42 -9.20 -5.93
N LYS A 55 22.17 -9.90 -7.03
CA LYS A 55 22.58 -9.49 -8.39
C LYS A 55 21.42 -9.20 -9.34
N CYS A 56 20.17 -9.40 -8.91
CA CYS A 56 19.00 -9.37 -9.78
C CYS A 56 19.16 -10.28 -11.02
N ASN A 57 19.33 -11.58 -10.80
CA ASN A 57 19.19 -12.56 -11.87
C ASN A 57 17.70 -12.88 -12.00
N LEU A 58 17.15 -12.77 -13.22
CA LEU A 58 15.73 -12.99 -13.47
C LEU A 58 15.49 -14.48 -13.73
N ALA A 59 14.47 -15.06 -13.10
CA ALA A 59 13.97 -16.41 -13.42
C ALA A 59 13.47 -16.43 -14.87
N ASP A 60 13.65 -17.52 -15.61
CA ASP A 60 13.21 -17.60 -17.01
C ASP A 60 11.68 -17.41 -17.14
N PRO A 61 11.18 -16.86 -18.26
CA PRO A 61 9.74 -16.78 -18.50
C PRO A 61 9.10 -18.17 -18.42
N LEU A 62 7.99 -18.30 -17.71
CA LEU A 62 7.26 -19.56 -17.58
C LEU A 62 6.06 -19.56 -18.52
N ASP A 63 6.20 -20.32 -19.60
CA ASP A 63 5.18 -20.53 -20.62
C ASP A 63 4.27 -21.71 -20.22
N PRO A 64 2.99 -21.47 -19.91
CA PRO A 64 2.07 -22.53 -19.50
C PRO A 64 1.54 -23.37 -20.67
N SER A 65 1.94 -23.11 -21.93
CA SER A 65 1.31 -23.69 -23.13
C SER A 65 1.38 -25.22 -23.26
N ASP A 66 2.23 -25.89 -22.47
CA ASP A 66 2.35 -27.36 -22.47
C ASP A 66 1.12 -28.08 -21.87
N ASP A 67 0.19 -27.37 -21.22
CA ASP A 67 -1.06 -27.95 -20.67
C ASP A 67 -2.18 -28.15 -21.71
N GLY A 68 -2.01 -27.68 -22.95
CA GLY A 68 -2.99 -27.81 -24.02
C GLY A 68 -4.19 -26.86 -23.95
N LEU A 69 -4.19 -25.89 -23.02
CA LEU A 69 -5.20 -24.84 -22.90
C LEU A 69 -4.89 -23.67 -23.86
N TYR A 70 -5.91 -22.89 -24.20
CA TYR A 70 -5.72 -21.66 -24.98
C TYR A 70 -4.85 -20.64 -24.24
N SER A 71 -3.99 -19.93 -24.98
CA SER A 71 -3.16 -18.89 -24.39
C SER A 71 -4.00 -17.70 -23.88
N SER A 72 -3.52 -17.03 -22.83
CA SER A 72 -4.14 -15.78 -22.34
C SER A 72 -4.20 -14.71 -23.43
N HIS A 73 -3.20 -14.66 -24.30
CA HIS A 73 -3.18 -13.77 -25.45
C HIS A 73 -4.34 -14.07 -26.42
N ASP A 74 -4.58 -15.33 -26.78
CA ASP A 74 -5.63 -15.68 -27.73
C ASP A 74 -7.04 -15.43 -27.18
N LEU A 75 -7.24 -15.69 -25.89
CA LEU A 75 -8.55 -15.51 -25.23
C LEU A 75 -8.91 -14.04 -25.01
N PHE A 76 -7.92 -13.19 -24.68
CA PHE A 76 -8.21 -11.88 -24.12
C PHE A 76 -7.79 -10.69 -24.99
N SER A 77 -7.23 -10.89 -26.18
CA SER A 77 -6.73 -9.79 -27.02
C SER A 77 -7.78 -9.15 -27.96
N SER A 78 -9.04 -9.57 -27.90
CA SER A 78 -10.09 -9.06 -28.78
C SER A 78 -10.78 -7.82 -28.23
N GLN A 79 -11.35 -7.00 -29.11
CA GLN A 79 -12.21 -5.88 -28.70
C GLN A 79 -13.49 -6.35 -28.01
N GLU A 80 -14.00 -7.53 -28.39
CA GLU A 80 -15.16 -8.18 -27.76
C GLU A 80 -14.85 -8.54 -26.30
N THR A 81 -13.63 -8.97 -26.00
CA THR A 81 -13.18 -9.21 -24.61
C THR A 81 -13.31 -7.96 -23.76
N ILE A 82 -12.91 -6.79 -24.27
CA ILE A 82 -13.05 -5.53 -23.53
C ILE A 82 -14.52 -5.24 -23.22
N GLU A 83 -15.43 -5.47 -24.17
CA GLU A 83 -16.87 -5.26 -23.95
C GLU A 83 -17.42 -6.22 -22.90
N ILE A 84 -17.04 -7.50 -22.93
CA ILE A 84 -17.40 -8.50 -21.91
C ILE A 84 -16.90 -8.08 -20.52
N LEU A 85 -15.64 -7.62 -20.41
CA LEU A 85 -15.09 -7.19 -19.12
C LEU A 85 -15.81 -5.94 -18.59
N VAL A 86 -16.17 -4.99 -19.46
CA VAL A 86 -17.00 -3.85 -19.08
C VAL A 86 -18.35 -4.32 -18.56
N GLU A 87 -19.04 -5.20 -19.29
CA GLU A 87 -20.36 -5.72 -18.91
C GLU A 87 -20.33 -6.50 -17.58
N ARG A 88 -19.24 -7.21 -17.29
CA ARG A 88 -19.04 -7.91 -16.01
C ARG A 88 -18.71 -6.97 -14.86
N HIS A 89 -17.96 -5.90 -15.13
CA HIS A 89 -17.49 -4.98 -14.09
C HIS A 89 -18.53 -3.93 -13.69
N GLN A 90 -19.28 -3.41 -14.66
CA GLN A 90 -20.28 -2.34 -14.42
C GLN A 90 -21.30 -2.68 -13.33
N PRO A 91 -21.94 -3.88 -13.28
CA PRO A 91 -22.92 -4.20 -12.26
C PRO A 91 -22.33 -4.21 -10.85
N LEU A 92 -21.07 -4.64 -10.69
CA LEU A 92 -20.41 -4.66 -9.40
C LEU A 92 -20.05 -3.23 -8.93
N VAL A 93 -19.59 -2.37 -9.85
CA VAL A 93 -19.32 -0.93 -9.58
C VAL A 93 -20.60 -0.17 -9.20
N LYS A 94 -21.77 -0.57 -9.70
CA LYS A 94 -23.06 0.05 -9.37
C LYS A 94 -23.55 -0.23 -7.95
N ILE A 95 -22.97 -1.21 -7.26
CA ILE A 95 -23.29 -1.51 -5.87
C ILE A 95 -22.49 -0.55 -4.96
N ASP A 96 -23.18 0.24 -4.16
CA ASP A 96 -22.60 1.19 -3.21
C ASP A 96 -22.20 0.52 -1.88
N SER A 97 -21.34 -0.51 -1.97
CA SER A 97 -20.75 -1.27 -0.86
C SER A 97 -19.75 -0.46 -0.03
N ILE A 98 -20.19 0.66 0.53
CA ILE A 98 -19.30 1.63 1.19
C ILE A 98 -18.91 1.15 2.59
N CYS A 99 -17.61 1.17 2.88
CA CYS A 99 -17.09 0.97 4.23
C CYS A 99 -16.96 2.30 4.98
N TYR A 100 -17.57 2.42 6.16
CA TYR A 100 -17.42 3.58 7.05
C TYR A 100 -16.69 3.16 8.33
N ASP A 101 -15.82 4.05 8.85
CA ASP A 101 -15.10 3.82 10.11
C ASP A 101 -16.02 3.56 11.32
N ASP A 102 -17.29 3.97 11.24
CA ASP A 102 -18.31 3.85 12.30
C ASP A 102 -19.43 2.86 11.98
N LEU A 103 -19.18 1.87 11.12
CA LEU A 103 -20.16 0.82 10.82
C LEU A 103 -20.57 0.02 12.06
N GLY A 104 -21.88 -0.03 12.30
CA GLY A 104 -22.51 -0.73 13.41
C GLY A 104 -22.67 -2.24 13.16
N ASP A 105 -23.49 -2.88 13.99
CA ASP A 105 -23.79 -4.31 13.88
C ASP A 105 -24.67 -4.60 12.64
N PHE A 106 -24.44 -5.75 12.00
CA PHE A 106 -25.07 -6.14 10.73
C PHE A 106 -26.60 -6.07 10.75
N ASP A 107 -27.24 -6.43 11.86
CA ASP A 107 -28.71 -6.48 11.97
C ASP A 107 -29.37 -5.12 12.18
N THR A 108 -28.58 -4.09 12.52
CA THR A 108 -29.08 -2.77 12.93
C THR A 108 -28.61 -1.63 12.04
N ASP A 109 -27.51 -1.84 11.31
CA ASP A 109 -26.94 -0.85 10.41
C ASP A 109 -27.30 -1.18 8.95
N ASP A 110 -28.29 -0.46 8.44
CA ASP A 110 -28.80 -0.62 7.08
C ASP A 110 -27.74 -0.34 6.00
N ARG A 111 -26.61 0.30 6.34
CA ARG A 111 -25.49 0.54 5.42
C ARG A 111 -24.83 -0.74 4.93
N TRP A 112 -25.07 -1.88 5.57
CA TRP A 112 -24.62 -3.20 5.11
C TRP A 112 -25.46 -3.79 3.98
N LYS A 113 -26.69 -3.30 3.75
CA LYS A 113 -27.63 -3.89 2.77
C LYS A 113 -27.07 -4.02 1.33
N PRO A 114 -26.29 -3.06 0.79
CA PRO A 114 -25.75 -3.19 -0.57
C PRO A 114 -24.91 -4.45 -0.77
N PHE A 115 -24.22 -4.95 0.27
CA PHE A 115 -23.39 -6.15 0.19
C PHE A 115 -24.19 -7.42 -0.12
N ASP A 116 -25.50 -7.46 0.16
CA ASP A 116 -26.38 -8.59 -0.20
C ASP A 116 -26.51 -8.78 -1.72
N ASP A 117 -26.22 -7.76 -2.53
CA ASP A 117 -26.35 -7.81 -4.00
C ASP A 117 -25.08 -8.31 -4.70
N ILE A 118 -23.91 -8.21 -4.06
CA ILE A 118 -22.63 -8.65 -4.63
C ILE A 118 -22.65 -10.13 -5.04
N PRO A 119 -22.98 -11.10 -4.16
CA PRO A 119 -22.99 -12.51 -4.55
C PRO A 119 -24.06 -12.82 -5.63
N LYS A 120 -25.09 -11.98 -5.82
CA LYS A 120 -26.08 -12.15 -6.89
C LYS A 120 -25.47 -11.77 -8.24
N VAL A 121 -24.79 -10.62 -8.30
CA VAL A 121 -24.08 -10.15 -9.49
C VAL A 121 -22.97 -11.14 -9.90
N LEU A 122 -22.18 -11.60 -8.93
CA LEU A 122 -21.12 -12.57 -9.20
C LEU A 122 -21.68 -13.89 -9.74
N LYS A 123 -22.81 -14.37 -9.20
CA LYS A 123 -23.48 -15.58 -9.69
C LYS A 123 -23.97 -15.45 -11.13
N GLU A 124 -24.52 -14.29 -11.48
CA GLU A 124 -25.02 -14.03 -12.84
C GLU A 124 -23.89 -13.99 -13.87
N ASN A 125 -22.76 -13.36 -13.51
CA ASN A 125 -21.64 -13.15 -14.42
C ASN A 125 -20.67 -14.34 -14.55
N TYR A 126 -20.63 -15.22 -13.55
CA TYR A 126 -19.67 -16.32 -13.44
C TYR A 126 -20.33 -17.67 -13.09
N PRO A 127 -21.26 -18.17 -13.94
CA PRO A 127 -22.04 -19.36 -13.63
C PRO A 127 -21.22 -20.64 -13.49
N LEU A 128 -20.10 -20.80 -14.21
CA LEU A 128 -19.27 -22.01 -14.10
C LEU A 128 -18.55 -22.08 -12.77
N ILE A 129 -18.04 -20.95 -12.25
CA ILE A 129 -17.50 -20.90 -10.88
C ILE A 129 -18.57 -21.32 -9.87
N TYR A 130 -19.81 -20.83 -10.02
CA TYR A 130 -20.90 -21.21 -9.11
C TYR A 130 -21.40 -22.65 -9.27
N ASP A 131 -21.13 -23.31 -10.41
CA ASP A 131 -21.39 -24.74 -10.61
C ASP A 131 -20.29 -25.61 -9.97
N LYS A 132 -19.03 -25.17 -10.04
CA LYS A 132 -17.85 -25.99 -9.72
C LYS A 132 -17.23 -25.73 -8.36
N ALA A 133 -17.33 -24.50 -7.84
CA ALA A 133 -16.68 -24.13 -6.58
C ALA A 133 -17.49 -24.57 -5.37
N TRP A 134 -16.79 -24.96 -4.30
CA TRP A 134 -17.36 -24.92 -2.96
C TRP A 134 -17.35 -23.46 -2.47
N ILE A 135 -18.56 -22.92 -2.28
CA ILE A 135 -18.76 -21.52 -1.88
C ILE A 135 -19.15 -21.45 -0.41
N GLU A 136 -18.45 -20.61 0.33
CA GLU A 136 -18.73 -20.31 1.73
C GLU A 136 -18.88 -18.81 1.93
N THR A 137 -19.79 -18.44 2.84
CA THR A 137 -19.93 -17.08 3.32
C THR A 137 -19.45 -17.02 4.75
N ILE A 138 -18.29 -16.40 4.96
CA ILE A 138 -17.63 -16.27 6.26
C ILE A 138 -18.10 -14.99 6.95
N ASN A 139 -18.39 -15.12 8.24
CA ASN A 139 -19.04 -14.09 9.05
C ASN A 139 -20.42 -13.71 8.47
N ARG A 140 -20.53 -12.67 7.64
CA ARG A 140 -21.78 -12.27 6.98
C ARG A 140 -21.65 -12.03 5.48
N PHE A 141 -20.57 -11.39 5.04
CA PHE A 141 -20.36 -10.99 3.64
C PHE A 141 -19.02 -11.46 3.06
N GLY A 142 -18.16 -12.13 3.85
CA GLY A 142 -16.87 -12.61 3.35
C GLY A 142 -17.07 -13.78 2.41
N LEU A 143 -16.67 -13.66 1.16
CA LEU A 143 -16.92 -14.70 0.16
C LEU A 143 -15.67 -15.55 -0.04
N VAL A 144 -15.79 -16.86 0.13
CA VAL A 144 -14.70 -17.81 -0.14
C VAL A 144 -15.16 -18.80 -1.20
N TYR A 145 -14.45 -18.86 -2.32
CA TYR A 145 -14.67 -19.82 -3.40
C TYR A 145 -13.48 -20.78 -3.45
N THR A 146 -13.75 -22.07 -3.30
CA THR A 146 -12.71 -23.11 -3.39
C THR A 146 -12.97 -23.97 -4.62
N ILE A 147 -12.08 -23.91 -5.61
CA ILE A 147 -12.05 -24.85 -6.72
C ILE A 147 -11.05 -25.95 -6.32
N GLU A 148 -11.59 -27.11 -5.96
CA GLU A 148 -10.79 -28.24 -5.44
C GLU A 148 -9.89 -28.83 -6.53
N GLY A 149 -8.60 -28.97 -6.23
CA GLY A 149 -7.63 -29.61 -7.11
C GLY A 149 -7.59 -31.12 -6.92
N SER A 150 -7.13 -31.84 -7.94
CA SER A 150 -7.01 -33.29 -7.92
C SER A 150 -5.89 -33.84 -7.02
N ASP A 151 -4.88 -33.02 -6.68
CA ASP A 151 -3.72 -33.41 -5.86
C ASP A 151 -3.75 -32.72 -4.48
N ALA A 152 -4.33 -33.41 -3.49
CA ALA A 152 -4.43 -32.93 -2.12
C ALA A 152 -3.06 -32.83 -1.38
N SER A 153 -1.95 -33.25 -1.99
CA SER A 153 -0.62 -33.07 -1.42
C SER A 153 -0.02 -31.70 -1.71
N LEU A 154 -0.57 -30.97 -2.68
CA LEU A 154 -0.16 -29.60 -3.00
C LEU A 154 -0.89 -28.59 -2.11
N ALA A 155 -0.14 -27.69 -1.48
CA ALA A 155 -0.73 -26.57 -0.76
C ALA A 155 -1.52 -25.67 -1.74
N PRO A 156 -2.70 -25.14 -1.36
CA PRO A 156 -3.50 -24.29 -2.25
C PRO A 156 -2.79 -22.97 -2.59
N ILE A 157 -3.26 -22.30 -3.64
CA ILE A 157 -3.01 -20.86 -3.82
C ILE A 157 -4.21 -20.06 -3.29
N LEU A 158 -3.93 -18.89 -2.70
CA LEU A 158 -4.94 -17.95 -2.23
C LEU A 158 -4.85 -16.64 -3.02
N LEU A 159 -5.94 -16.27 -3.67
CA LEU A 159 -6.06 -15.05 -4.45
C LEU A 159 -7.13 -14.17 -3.78
N THR A 160 -6.71 -13.02 -3.29
CA THR A 160 -7.54 -12.14 -2.46
C THR A 160 -7.91 -10.86 -3.20
N ALA A 161 -9.02 -10.28 -2.78
CA ALA A 161 -9.51 -8.97 -3.18
C ALA A 161 -10.52 -8.49 -2.13
N HIS A 162 -11.02 -7.26 -2.24
CA HIS A 162 -12.08 -6.77 -1.35
C HIS A 162 -13.28 -6.18 -2.09
N GLN A 163 -14.44 -6.27 -1.43
CA GLN A 163 -15.76 -5.93 -1.96
C GLN A 163 -16.14 -4.48 -1.72
N ASP A 164 -15.60 -3.90 -0.66
CA ASP A 164 -15.98 -2.60 -0.16
C ASP A 164 -15.26 -1.46 -0.89
N VAL A 165 -15.72 -0.23 -0.64
CA VAL A 165 -15.16 0.97 -1.24
C VAL A 165 -15.18 2.11 -0.23
N VAL A 166 -14.27 3.08 -0.36
CA VAL A 166 -14.35 4.31 0.48
C VAL A 166 -15.60 5.14 0.21
N PRO A 167 -16.04 5.96 1.19
CA PRO A 167 -17.14 6.90 1.00
C PRO A 167 -16.91 7.91 -0.14
N VAL A 168 -18.01 8.48 -0.62
CA VAL A 168 -17.98 9.65 -1.51
C VAL A 168 -18.42 10.88 -0.73
N GLU A 169 -17.54 11.87 -0.65
CA GLU A 169 -17.81 13.10 0.06
C GLU A 169 -18.91 13.93 -0.63
N ASN A 170 -19.98 14.24 0.09
CA ASN A 170 -21.10 15.04 -0.42
C ASN A 170 -20.66 16.38 -1.01
N ALA A 171 -19.65 17.01 -0.43
CA ALA A 171 -19.10 18.28 -0.91
C ALA A 171 -18.44 18.18 -2.29
N THR A 172 -17.99 16.98 -2.67
CA THR A 172 -17.26 16.73 -3.93
C THR A 172 -18.16 16.18 -5.04
N LEU A 173 -19.43 15.84 -4.77
CA LEU A 173 -20.33 15.24 -5.77
C LEU A 173 -20.47 16.08 -7.05
N GLY A 174 -20.41 17.42 -6.94
CA GLY A 174 -20.45 18.31 -8.11
C GLY A 174 -19.16 18.36 -8.94
N GLU A 175 -18.08 17.74 -8.46
CA GLU A 175 -16.79 17.65 -9.17
C GLU A 175 -16.65 16.34 -9.96
N TRP A 176 -17.56 15.38 -9.75
CA TRP A 176 -17.60 14.15 -10.53
C TRP A 176 -18.16 14.40 -11.93
N ASP A 177 -17.43 13.94 -12.95
CA ASP A 177 -17.83 14.01 -14.35
C ASP A 177 -19.01 13.05 -14.64
N HIS A 178 -19.07 11.95 -13.88
CA HIS A 178 -20.12 10.94 -13.89
C HIS A 178 -20.50 10.57 -12.45
N PRO A 179 -21.77 10.31 -12.12
CA PRO A 179 -22.13 9.88 -10.77
C PRO A 179 -21.29 8.67 -10.31
N PRO A 180 -20.84 8.64 -9.05
CA PRO A 180 -19.83 7.67 -8.60
C PRO A 180 -20.20 6.21 -8.80
N PHE A 181 -21.50 5.88 -8.78
CA PHE A 181 -22.00 4.50 -8.89
C PHE A 181 -22.77 4.24 -10.20
N ASP A 182 -22.58 5.06 -11.24
CA ASP A 182 -23.21 4.83 -12.56
C ASP A 182 -22.42 3.85 -13.45
N ALA A 183 -21.14 3.63 -13.13
CA ALA A 183 -20.21 2.78 -13.88
C ALA A 183 -20.16 3.15 -15.38
N VAL A 184 -19.74 4.37 -15.72
CA VAL A 184 -19.80 4.88 -17.10
C VAL A 184 -18.56 4.47 -17.90
N TYR A 185 -18.74 3.66 -18.94
CA TYR A 185 -17.67 3.31 -19.88
C TYR A 185 -17.59 4.32 -21.03
N ASP A 186 -16.47 5.05 -21.11
CA ASP A 186 -16.17 5.93 -22.24
C ASP A 186 -15.37 5.17 -23.31
N LYS A 187 -16.05 4.73 -24.36
CA LYS A 187 -15.44 4.04 -25.51
C LYS A 187 -14.33 4.83 -26.21
N LYS A 188 -14.28 6.17 -26.08
CA LYS A 188 -13.24 6.99 -26.73
C LYS A 188 -11.94 6.97 -25.96
N SER A 189 -12.01 7.07 -24.64
CA SER A 189 -10.82 7.05 -23.78
C SER A 189 -10.45 5.65 -23.31
N GLY A 190 -11.37 4.68 -23.41
CA GLY A 190 -11.20 3.31 -22.93
C GLY A 190 -11.34 3.16 -21.41
N TYR A 191 -11.72 4.23 -20.71
CA TYR A 191 -11.87 4.23 -19.25
C TYR A 191 -13.30 3.88 -18.84
N LEU A 192 -13.41 3.01 -17.83
CA LEU A 192 -14.62 2.86 -17.02
C LEU A 192 -14.49 3.75 -15.78
N TYR A 193 -15.50 4.60 -15.55
CA TYR A 193 -15.54 5.55 -14.43
C TYR A 193 -16.53 5.08 -13.36
N GLY A 194 -16.12 5.14 -12.10
CA GLY A 194 -16.96 4.85 -10.94
C GLY A 194 -16.14 4.48 -9.71
N ARG A 195 -16.69 4.71 -8.52
CA ARG A 195 -16.09 4.33 -7.24
C ARG A 195 -15.96 2.81 -7.17
N GLY A 196 -14.75 2.34 -6.84
CA GLY A 196 -14.40 0.93 -6.81
C GLY A 196 -14.09 0.32 -8.16
N THR A 197 -14.12 1.08 -9.26
CA THR A 197 -13.74 0.54 -10.56
C THR A 197 -12.27 0.12 -10.56
N SER A 198 -11.41 0.80 -9.80
CA SER A 198 -10.01 0.42 -9.59
C SER A 198 -9.84 -0.39 -8.32
N ASP A 199 -10.31 0.14 -7.19
CA ASP A 199 -9.99 -0.33 -5.83
C ASP A 199 -11.25 -0.84 -5.11
N ASP A 200 -11.50 -2.15 -5.00
CA ASP A 200 -10.73 -3.26 -5.60
C ASP A 200 -11.62 -4.25 -6.37
N LYS A 201 -12.79 -3.78 -6.82
CA LYS A 201 -13.70 -4.61 -7.63
C LYS A 201 -13.06 -5.04 -8.96
N SER A 202 -12.00 -4.35 -9.37
CA SER A 202 -11.20 -4.73 -10.54
C SER A 202 -10.52 -6.08 -10.36
N ALA A 203 -9.93 -6.36 -9.19
CA ALA A 203 -9.29 -7.64 -8.90
C ALA A 203 -10.33 -8.76 -8.81
N ILE A 204 -11.47 -8.53 -8.12
CA ILE A 204 -12.58 -9.50 -8.07
C ILE A 204 -12.98 -9.94 -9.48
N THR A 205 -13.31 -8.99 -10.35
CA THR A 205 -13.83 -9.30 -11.68
C THR A 205 -12.77 -9.91 -12.60
N ALA A 206 -11.49 -9.57 -12.41
CA ALA A 206 -10.41 -10.17 -13.17
C ALA A 206 -10.10 -11.60 -12.73
N LEU A 207 -10.02 -11.86 -11.43
CA LEU A 207 -9.83 -13.20 -10.86
C LEU A 207 -10.97 -14.14 -11.28
N MET A 208 -12.21 -13.68 -11.11
CA MET A 208 -13.40 -14.44 -11.51
C MET A 208 -13.44 -14.65 -13.02
N THR A 209 -13.05 -13.67 -13.85
CA THR A 209 -12.97 -13.87 -15.31
C THR A 209 -11.91 -14.88 -15.70
N ALA A 210 -10.72 -14.82 -15.10
CA ALA A 210 -9.65 -15.77 -15.39
C ALA A 210 -10.07 -17.22 -15.08
N MET A 211 -10.68 -17.45 -13.91
CA MET A 211 -11.15 -18.78 -13.52
C MET A 211 -12.36 -19.23 -14.33
N GLU A 212 -13.34 -18.37 -14.59
CA GLU A 212 -14.48 -18.70 -15.46
C GLU A 212 -14.00 -19.12 -16.86
N SER A 213 -13.00 -18.41 -17.41
CA SER A 213 -12.39 -18.76 -18.69
C SER A 213 -11.62 -20.08 -18.64
N LEU A 214 -10.91 -20.40 -17.56
CA LEU A 214 -10.29 -21.72 -17.36
C LEU A 214 -11.32 -22.83 -17.31
N LEU A 215 -12.34 -22.71 -16.45
CA LEU A 215 -13.42 -23.70 -16.28
C LEU A 215 -14.25 -23.90 -17.55
N SER A 216 -14.25 -22.92 -18.47
CA SER A 216 -14.97 -23.04 -19.74
C SER A 216 -14.26 -23.95 -20.77
N GLN A 217 -13.00 -24.32 -20.53
CA GLN A 217 -12.24 -25.18 -21.44
C GLN A 217 -12.50 -26.65 -21.15
N GLU A 218 -12.71 -27.45 -22.21
CA GLU A 218 -13.16 -28.85 -22.11
C GLU A 218 -12.27 -29.76 -21.24
N ASN A 219 -10.98 -29.44 -21.09
CA ASN A 219 -10.00 -30.29 -20.42
C ASN A 219 -9.36 -29.64 -19.20
N TYR A 220 -9.92 -28.54 -18.68
CA TYR A 220 -9.36 -27.91 -17.49
C TYR A 220 -9.93 -28.54 -16.21
N GLU A 221 -9.10 -29.35 -15.55
CA GLU A 221 -9.29 -29.79 -14.18
C GLU A 221 -8.04 -29.40 -13.38
N PRO A 222 -8.15 -28.56 -12.34
CA PRO A 222 -6.97 -28.09 -11.62
C PRO A 222 -6.30 -29.26 -10.89
N ARG A 223 -4.97 -29.30 -10.93
CA ARG A 223 -4.16 -30.16 -10.08
C ARG A 223 -4.08 -29.63 -8.65
N ARG A 224 -3.84 -28.32 -8.49
CA ARG A 224 -3.76 -27.62 -7.20
C ARG A 224 -5.08 -26.91 -6.89
N THR A 225 -5.49 -26.97 -5.63
CA THR A 225 -6.66 -26.20 -5.16
C THR A 225 -6.43 -24.69 -5.30
N VAL A 226 -7.41 -24.01 -5.90
CA VAL A 226 -7.43 -22.54 -6.06
C VAL A 226 -8.49 -21.96 -5.13
N ILE A 227 -8.09 -21.01 -4.29
CA ILE A 227 -8.98 -20.35 -3.34
C ILE A 227 -9.08 -18.88 -3.69
N PHE A 228 -10.31 -18.38 -3.83
CA PHE A 228 -10.60 -16.95 -3.84
C PHE A 228 -11.16 -16.55 -2.49
N ALA A 229 -10.66 -15.46 -1.93
CA ALA A 229 -11.15 -14.89 -0.68
C ALA A 229 -11.41 -13.40 -0.84
N PHE A 230 -12.68 -13.00 -0.80
CA PHE A 230 -13.11 -11.62 -0.96
C PHE A 230 -13.56 -11.03 0.39
N GLY A 231 -12.72 -10.14 0.93
CA GLY A 231 -13.02 -9.33 2.11
C GLY A 231 -14.17 -8.35 1.86
N PHE A 232 -14.68 -7.69 2.90
CA PHE A 232 -15.81 -6.76 2.79
C PHE A 232 -15.69 -5.53 3.69
N ASP A 233 -14.54 -5.34 4.33
CA ASP A 233 -14.28 -4.18 5.17
C ASP A 233 -12.81 -3.74 5.14
N GLU A 234 -12.08 -3.99 4.04
CA GLU A 234 -10.65 -3.64 3.87
C GLU A 234 -10.43 -2.15 4.12
N GLU A 235 -11.29 -1.30 3.57
CA GLU A 235 -11.21 0.16 3.67
C GLU A 235 -11.46 0.65 5.11
N CYS A 236 -12.03 -0.22 5.96
CA CYS A 236 -12.15 -0.07 7.41
C CYS A 236 -11.17 -0.94 8.21
N SER A 237 -10.08 -1.39 7.58
CA SER A 237 -9.00 -2.22 8.10
C SER A 237 -9.24 -3.74 8.17
N GLY A 238 -10.29 -4.30 7.58
CA GLY A 238 -10.44 -5.75 7.31
C GLY A 238 -10.70 -6.63 8.53
N PHE A 239 -11.11 -6.07 9.67
CA PHE A 239 -11.21 -6.81 10.95
C PHE A 239 -12.41 -7.77 11.00
N ARG A 240 -13.46 -7.56 10.20
CA ARG A 240 -14.66 -8.40 10.16
C ARG A 240 -14.64 -9.38 9.00
N GLY A 241 -14.05 -8.99 7.87
CA GLY A 241 -13.90 -9.77 6.65
C GLY A 241 -12.63 -10.61 6.66
N ALA A 242 -11.52 -10.02 6.22
CA ALA A 242 -10.27 -10.76 6.02
C ALA A 242 -9.75 -11.43 7.30
N ALA A 243 -9.86 -10.79 8.48
CA ALA A 243 -9.47 -11.45 9.73
C ALA A 243 -10.30 -12.71 10.04
N SER A 244 -11.59 -12.70 9.72
CA SER A 244 -12.46 -13.88 9.90
C SER A 244 -12.15 -14.96 8.87
N ILE A 245 -11.92 -14.57 7.62
CA ILE A 245 -11.51 -15.50 6.55
C ILE A 245 -10.17 -16.12 6.86
N ALA A 246 -9.19 -15.33 7.33
CA ALA A 246 -7.85 -15.79 7.68
C ALA A 246 -7.92 -16.88 8.73
N LYS A 247 -8.68 -16.64 9.81
CA LYS A 247 -8.91 -17.62 10.87
C LYS A 247 -9.54 -18.91 10.34
N HIS A 248 -10.58 -18.80 9.49
CA HIS A 248 -11.24 -19.96 8.89
C HIS A 248 -10.30 -20.79 8.01
N LEU A 249 -9.46 -20.12 7.20
CA LEU A 249 -8.47 -20.78 6.34
C LEU A 249 -7.33 -21.39 7.16
N GLU A 250 -6.90 -20.75 8.25
CA GLU A 250 -5.88 -21.29 9.15
C GLU A 250 -6.40 -22.54 9.86
N GLU A 251 -7.67 -22.54 10.30
CA GLU A 251 -8.31 -23.73 10.87
C GLU A 251 -8.39 -24.89 9.87
N ARG A 252 -8.54 -24.59 8.57
CA ARG A 252 -8.64 -25.61 7.51
C ARG A 252 -7.30 -26.15 7.03
N TYR A 253 -6.34 -25.27 6.76
CA TYR A 253 -5.07 -25.61 6.11
C TYR A 253 -3.88 -25.58 7.06
N GLY A 254 -4.05 -25.02 8.25
CA GLY A 254 -2.98 -24.82 9.23
C GLY A 254 -2.11 -23.61 8.92
N LYS A 255 -1.21 -23.32 9.87
CA LYS A 255 -0.16 -22.31 9.72
C LYS A 255 0.78 -22.69 8.58
N ASP A 256 1.12 -21.71 7.73
CA ASP A 256 1.92 -21.89 6.52
C ASP A 256 1.31 -22.93 5.54
N GLY A 257 0.01 -23.18 5.62
CA GLY A 257 -0.71 -24.18 4.82
C GLY A 257 -1.04 -23.75 3.39
N ILE A 258 -0.75 -22.51 3.01
CA ILE A 258 -0.99 -21.94 1.68
C ILE A 258 0.34 -21.68 0.96
N ALA A 259 0.45 -22.11 -0.30
CA ALA A 259 1.69 -22.02 -1.07
C ALA A 259 2.08 -20.56 -1.36
N VAL A 260 1.11 -19.75 -1.78
CA VAL A 260 1.26 -18.34 -2.12
C VAL A 260 -0.05 -17.59 -1.91
N ILE A 261 0.06 -16.35 -1.45
CA ILE A 261 -1.03 -15.39 -1.35
C ILE A 261 -0.74 -14.24 -2.31
N LEU A 262 -1.70 -13.93 -3.18
CA LEU A 262 -1.64 -12.75 -4.04
C LEU A 262 -2.81 -11.83 -3.71
N ASP A 263 -2.51 -10.57 -3.46
CA ASP A 263 -3.46 -9.52 -3.12
C ASP A 263 -3.22 -8.26 -3.95
N GLU A 264 -4.08 -7.26 -3.81
CA GLU A 264 -3.90 -5.95 -4.44
C GLU A 264 -2.65 -5.18 -3.96
N GLY A 265 -2.38 -4.05 -4.61
CA GLY A 265 -1.38 -3.08 -4.21
C GLY A 265 -0.08 -3.15 -4.98
N GLY A 266 1.05 -2.97 -4.29
CA GLY A 266 2.35 -2.80 -4.92
C GLY A 266 2.46 -1.53 -5.78
N ALA A 267 3.55 -1.40 -6.53
CA ALA A 267 3.78 -0.25 -7.41
C ALA A 267 3.45 -0.53 -8.88
N GLY A 268 2.65 -1.59 -9.13
CA GLY A 268 2.15 -1.99 -10.45
C GLY A 268 3.26 -2.26 -11.47
N LEU A 269 2.97 -1.90 -12.71
CA LEU A 269 3.86 -1.97 -13.87
C LEU A 269 4.43 -0.59 -14.22
N GLN A 270 5.75 -0.52 -14.45
CA GLN A 270 6.45 0.73 -14.72
C GLN A 270 7.47 0.61 -15.85
N LYS A 271 7.33 1.45 -16.87
CA LYS A 271 8.18 1.42 -18.06
C LYS A 271 9.30 2.47 -17.98
N VAL A 272 10.55 2.02 -18.08
CA VAL A 272 11.75 2.87 -18.15
C VAL A 272 12.51 2.52 -19.44
N GLY A 273 12.31 3.34 -20.48
CA GLY A 273 12.79 3.01 -21.83
C GLY A 273 12.11 1.72 -22.33
N ASP A 274 12.92 0.76 -22.77
CA ASP A 274 12.44 -0.55 -23.26
C ASP A 274 12.40 -1.63 -22.16
N VAL A 275 12.45 -1.23 -20.89
CA VAL A 275 12.39 -2.14 -19.73
C VAL A 275 11.08 -1.90 -18.98
N LEU A 276 10.34 -2.96 -18.72
CA LEU A 276 9.14 -2.96 -17.90
C LEU A 276 9.45 -3.56 -16.53
N TYR A 277 9.29 -2.78 -15.48
CA TYR A 277 9.43 -3.23 -14.10
C TYR A 277 8.07 -3.65 -13.58
N ALA A 278 8.00 -4.86 -13.03
CA ALA A 278 6.87 -5.32 -12.23
C ALA A 278 7.29 -5.28 -10.77
N LEU A 279 6.55 -4.52 -9.96
CA LEU A 279 6.96 -4.16 -8.61
C LEU A 279 5.94 -4.64 -7.57
N PRO A 280 5.82 -5.98 -7.35
CA PRO A 280 5.01 -6.51 -6.26
C PRO A 280 5.59 -6.05 -4.93
N ALA A 281 4.73 -5.58 -4.03
CA ALA A 281 5.16 -5.33 -2.67
C ALA A 281 5.35 -6.63 -1.91
N VAL A 282 6.54 -6.78 -1.33
CA VAL A 282 6.92 -7.94 -0.52
C VAL A 282 6.89 -7.64 0.97
N TYR A 283 6.49 -6.43 1.35
CA TYR A 283 6.19 -6.02 2.72
C TYR A 283 5.36 -4.74 2.70
N GLU A 284 4.74 -4.44 3.83
CA GLU A 284 3.98 -3.23 4.07
C GLU A 284 4.59 -2.45 5.24
N LYS A 285 4.50 -1.14 5.15
CA LYS A 285 4.82 -0.26 6.27
C LYS A 285 3.85 -0.48 7.43
N GLY A 286 4.32 -0.23 8.65
CA GLY A 286 3.46 -0.26 9.82
C GLY A 286 2.65 1.03 9.95
N TYR A 287 1.67 1.00 10.84
CA TYR A 287 0.76 2.11 11.13
C TYR A 287 0.80 2.49 12.60
N LEU A 288 0.74 3.78 12.92
CA LEU A 288 0.57 4.26 14.29
C LEU A 288 -0.16 5.60 14.33
N ASP A 289 -1.29 5.66 15.03
CA ASP A 289 -1.93 6.90 15.44
C ASP A 289 -1.52 7.26 16.86
N VAL A 290 -0.94 8.45 17.02
CA VAL A 290 -0.60 9.03 18.31
C VAL A 290 -1.55 10.19 18.61
N TRP A 291 -2.16 10.13 19.78
CA TRP A 291 -3.06 11.15 20.31
C TRP A 291 -2.39 11.95 21.41
N PHE A 292 -2.62 13.26 21.39
CA PHE A 292 -2.11 14.21 22.37
C PHE A 292 -3.31 14.91 23.00
N ASP A 293 -3.55 14.65 24.28
CA ASP A 293 -4.65 15.23 25.03
C ASP A 293 -4.10 16.21 26.07
N LEU A 294 -4.39 17.50 25.86
CA LEU A 294 -3.93 18.59 26.71
C LEU A 294 -5.10 19.15 27.53
N GLU A 295 -5.03 18.93 28.83
CA GLU A 295 -5.90 19.53 29.83
C GLU A 295 -5.19 20.72 30.49
N VAL A 296 -5.86 21.86 30.58
CA VAL A 296 -5.37 23.06 31.28
C VAL A 296 -6.52 23.75 32.01
N THR A 297 -6.19 24.64 32.93
CA THR A 297 -7.18 25.51 33.58
C THR A 297 -7.83 26.45 32.57
N GLY A 298 -9.16 26.44 32.52
CA GLY A 298 -9.97 27.33 31.69
C GLY A 298 -10.13 28.73 32.28
N GLY A 299 -11.07 29.50 31.72
CA GLY A 299 -11.35 30.84 32.23
C GLY A 299 -12.10 31.75 31.26
N HIS A 300 -12.29 33.00 31.68
CA HIS A 300 -12.99 34.01 30.91
C HIS A 300 -12.03 34.73 29.95
N SER A 301 -12.37 34.83 28.65
CA SER A 301 -11.46 35.41 27.65
C SER A 301 -11.11 36.89 27.86
N SER A 302 -11.83 37.63 28.71
CA SER A 302 -11.48 39.02 29.06
C SER A 302 -10.33 39.15 30.06
N VAL A 303 -9.95 38.05 30.73
CA VAL A 303 -8.80 37.97 31.64
C VAL A 303 -8.03 36.69 31.32
N PRO A 304 -7.43 36.59 30.12
CA PRO A 304 -6.79 35.37 29.68
C PRO A 304 -5.49 35.11 30.45
N THR A 305 -5.15 33.83 30.62
CA THR A 305 -3.75 33.45 30.90
C THR A 305 -2.87 33.82 29.69
N PRO A 306 -1.54 33.91 29.84
CA PRO A 306 -0.67 34.33 28.74
C PRO A 306 -0.73 33.44 27.48
N HIS A 307 -1.19 32.19 27.61
CA HIS A 307 -1.27 31.22 26.52
C HIS A 307 -2.51 30.32 26.69
N THR A 308 -3.15 29.95 25.59
CA THR A 308 -4.26 28.98 25.61
C THR A 308 -3.75 27.58 25.31
N SER A 309 -4.51 26.55 25.66
CA SER A 309 -4.24 25.15 25.26
C SER A 309 -4.08 24.99 23.75
N ILE A 310 -4.90 25.68 22.94
CA ILE A 310 -4.75 25.71 21.47
C ILE A 310 -3.38 26.29 21.06
N GLY A 311 -2.94 27.37 21.70
CA GLY A 311 -1.62 27.96 21.44
C GLY A 311 -0.47 27.03 21.81
N MET A 312 -0.56 26.34 22.96
CA MET A 312 0.42 25.34 23.38
C MET A 312 0.47 24.15 22.42
N MET A 313 -0.70 23.63 22.02
CA MET A 313 -0.81 22.53 21.06
C MET A 313 -0.26 22.93 19.68
N SER A 314 -0.45 24.20 19.26
CA SER A 314 0.12 24.73 18.01
C SER A 314 1.66 24.72 18.01
N GLU A 315 2.30 24.93 19.18
CA GLU A 315 3.76 24.78 19.31
C GLU A 315 4.20 23.32 19.20
N ILE A 316 3.41 22.37 19.73
CA ILE A 316 3.65 20.93 19.54
C ILE A 316 3.56 20.57 18.06
N VAL A 317 2.49 20.99 17.38
CA VAL A 317 2.32 20.80 15.93
C VAL A 317 3.52 21.35 15.15
N THR A 318 3.96 22.57 15.49
CA THR A 318 5.13 23.18 14.84
C THR A 318 6.40 22.38 15.08
N SER A 319 6.60 21.86 16.30
CA SER A 319 7.75 21.00 16.65
C SER A 319 7.77 19.69 15.85
N LEU A 320 6.60 19.06 15.72
CA LEU A 320 6.40 17.84 14.95
C LEU A 320 6.67 18.07 13.45
N GLU A 321 6.01 19.05 12.84
CA GLU A 321 6.10 19.35 11.40
C GLU A 321 7.50 19.86 10.97
N SER A 322 8.18 20.62 11.84
CA SER A 322 9.55 21.09 11.57
C SER A 322 10.62 19.99 11.74
N SER A 323 10.22 18.81 12.19
CA SER A 323 11.09 17.66 12.42
C SER A 323 10.57 16.47 11.60
N PRO A 324 10.83 16.38 10.28
CA PRO A 324 10.49 15.20 9.50
C PRO A 324 11.45 14.03 9.81
N PHE A 325 10.99 12.80 9.58
CA PHE A 325 11.85 11.62 9.55
C PHE A 325 12.81 11.69 8.35
N LEU A 326 13.96 11.01 8.44
CA LEU A 326 14.94 10.98 7.36
C LEU A 326 14.73 9.76 6.45
N PRO A 327 14.85 9.90 5.12
CA PRO A 327 14.77 8.77 4.20
C PRO A 327 15.98 7.86 4.37
N LYS A 328 15.78 6.55 4.32
CA LYS A 328 16.83 5.54 4.47
C LYS A 328 16.59 4.34 3.56
N ILE A 329 17.64 3.87 2.90
CA ILE A 329 17.65 2.59 2.19
C ILE A 329 18.34 1.57 3.09
N ILE A 330 17.64 0.50 3.44
CA ILE A 330 18.18 -0.59 4.25
C ILE A 330 19.06 -1.48 3.36
N PRO A 331 20.34 -1.71 3.72
CA PRO A 331 21.21 -2.64 3.00
C PRO A 331 20.55 -4.01 2.85
N ASP A 332 20.67 -4.61 1.66
CA ASP A 332 20.05 -5.89 1.26
C ASP A 332 18.53 -6.01 1.45
N GLY A 333 17.82 -4.95 1.84
CA GLY A 333 16.36 -4.93 1.94
C GLY A 333 15.65 -4.86 0.57
N PRO A 334 14.32 -5.04 0.53
CA PRO A 334 13.53 -5.12 -0.71
C PRO A 334 13.75 -3.93 -1.65
N ILE A 335 13.67 -2.71 -1.13
CA ILE A 335 13.90 -1.52 -1.93
C ILE A 335 15.32 -1.52 -2.51
N HIS A 336 16.34 -1.83 -1.71
CA HIS A 336 17.72 -1.92 -2.20
C HIS A 336 17.88 -2.97 -3.31
N GLN A 337 17.24 -4.14 -3.17
CA GLN A 337 17.22 -5.18 -4.21
C GLN A 337 16.54 -4.68 -5.49
N GLY A 338 15.42 -3.97 -5.39
CA GLY A 338 14.77 -3.31 -6.53
C GLY A 338 15.66 -2.26 -7.19
N LEU A 339 16.39 -1.46 -6.40
CA LEU A 339 17.38 -0.50 -6.92
C LEU A 339 18.53 -1.21 -7.64
N ILE A 340 19.00 -2.36 -7.13
CA ILE A 340 20.02 -3.18 -7.82
C ILE A 340 19.51 -3.65 -9.17
N CYS A 341 18.27 -4.15 -9.25
CA CYS A 341 17.64 -4.49 -10.53
C CYS A 341 17.63 -3.29 -11.50
N PHE A 342 17.22 -2.12 -11.01
CA PHE A 342 17.23 -0.90 -11.81
C PHE A 342 18.62 -0.54 -12.33
N THR A 343 19.65 -0.58 -11.47
CA THR A 343 21.02 -0.28 -11.89
C THR A 343 21.56 -1.25 -12.93
N ARG A 344 21.07 -2.50 -12.94
CA ARG A 344 21.47 -3.54 -13.89
C ARG A 344 20.79 -3.37 -15.23
N TYR A 345 19.48 -3.16 -15.25
CA TYR A 345 18.67 -3.17 -16.46
C TYR A 345 18.43 -1.77 -17.06
N SER A 346 18.55 -0.71 -16.26
CA SER A 346 18.41 0.69 -16.69
C SER A 346 19.52 1.61 -16.13
N PRO A 347 20.83 1.25 -16.22
CA PRO A 347 21.93 1.99 -15.59
C PRO A 347 22.01 3.47 -16.00
N TYR A 348 21.60 3.78 -17.23
CA TYR A 348 21.69 5.11 -17.82
C TYR A 348 20.46 5.99 -17.59
N ALA A 349 19.37 5.43 -17.05
CA ALA A 349 18.16 6.20 -16.75
C ALA A 349 18.40 7.19 -15.60
N LEU A 350 19.20 6.79 -14.60
CA LEU A 350 19.67 7.66 -13.51
C LEU A 350 21.13 7.42 -13.15
N PRO A 351 22.10 7.97 -13.91
CA PRO A 351 23.52 7.67 -13.72
C PRO A 351 24.05 7.97 -12.30
N ALA A 352 23.58 9.06 -11.68
CA ALA A 352 23.96 9.42 -10.31
C ALA A 352 23.51 8.38 -9.29
N LEU A 353 22.26 7.93 -9.38
CA LEU A 353 21.72 6.89 -8.52
C LEU A 353 22.43 5.54 -8.76
N THR A 354 22.65 5.20 -10.02
CA THR A 354 23.42 4.00 -10.40
C THR A 354 24.81 4.01 -9.77
N GLY A 355 25.50 5.16 -9.79
CA GLY A 355 26.77 5.35 -9.10
C GLY A 355 26.67 5.15 -7.60
N TYR A 356 25.66 5.76 -6.95
CA TYR A 356 25.47 5.64 -5.50
C TYR A 356 25.19 4.20 -5.06
N ILE A 357 24.33 3.46 -5.76
CA ILE A 357 24.03 2.07 -5.43
C ILE A 357 25.25 1.17 -5.65
N ASN A 358 25.93 1.30 -6.79
CA ASN A 358 27.13 0.51 -7.10
C ASN A 358 28.31 0.77 -6.14
N TRP A 359 28.40 1.97 -5.57
CA TRP A 359 29.43 2.33 -4.58
C TRP A 359 28.98 2.16 -3.12
N GLY A 360 27.76 1.68 -2.87
CA GLY A 360 27.22 1.49 -1.51
C GLY A 360 26.92 2.79 -0.77
N LEU A 361 26.76 3.91 -1.48
CA LEU A 361 26.45 5.24 -0.92
C LEU A 361 24.94 5.41 -0.70
N LEU A 362 24.35 4.54 0.12
CA LEU A 362 22.90 4.42 0.28
C LEU A 362 22.23 5.68 0.84
N ASP A 363 22.89 6.46 1.71
CA ASP A 363 22.34 7.73 2.21
C ASP A 363 22.21 8.78 1.10
N ASN A 364 23.16 8.80 0.15
CA ASN A 364 23.09 9.70 -1.00
C ASN A 364 22.01 9.25 -1.98
N ALA A 365 21.87 7.94 -2.19
CA ALA A 365 20.78 7.37 -2.97
C ALA A 365 19.41 7.70 -2.35
N ALA A 366 19.26 7.56 -1.02
CA ALA A 366 18.02 7.85 -0.31
C ALA A 366 17.64 9.34 -0.42
N LYS A 367 18.59 10.25 -0.24
CA LYS A 367 18.37 11.69 -0.42
C LYS A 367 17.99 12.04 -1.86
N LEU A 368 18.66 11.44 -2.84
CA LEU A 368 18.35 11.66 -4.25
C LEU A 368 16.92 11.19 -4.58
N LEU A 369 16.55 9.98 -4.16
CA LEU A 369 15.21 9.41 -4.37
C LEU A 369 14.12 10.21 -3.65
N ALA A 370 14.37 10.68 -2.44
CA ALA A 370 13.42 11.52 -1.71
C ALA A 370 13.15 12.87 -2.41
N GLN A 371 14.07 13.32 -3.26
CA GLN A 371 13.94 14.57 -4.03
C GLN A 371 13.29 14.38 -5.40
N THR A 372 13.07 13.15 -5.87
CA THR A 372 12.47 12.93 -7.20
C THR A 372 10.96 13.14 -7.21
N GLN A 373 10.24 12.49 -6.28
CA GLN A 373 8.80 12.60 -6.14
C GLN A 373 8.37 12.23 -4.71
N ARG A 374 7.26 12.81 -4.25
CA ARG A 374 6.76 12.68 -2.87
C ARG A 374 6.43 11.24 -2.52
N GLU A 375 5.90 10.48 -3.46
CA GLU A 375 5.53 9.08 -3.31
C GLU A 375 6.78 8.21 -3.11
N THR A 376 7.85 8.45 -3.89
CA THR A 376 9.13 7.74 -3.74
C THR A 376 9.76 8.02 -2.37
N GLN A 377 9.68 9.26 -1.89
CA GLN A 377 10.18 9.62 -0.56
C GLN A 377 9.56 8.74 0.54
N TYR A 378 8.24 8.56 0.55
CA TYR A 378 7.56 7.86 1.64
C TYR A 378 7.64 6.32 1.58
N PHE A 379 8.15 5.73 0.49
CA PHE A 379 8.56 4.32 0.50
C PHE A 379 9.78 4.05 1.39
N ILE A 380 10.70 5.01 1.47
CA ILE A 380 11.96 4.89 2.21
C ILE A 380 12.00 5.76 3.48
N GLN A 381 10.89 6.43 3.80
CA GLN A 381 10.79 7.35 4.92
C GLN A 381 9.49 7.13 5.67
N THR A 382 9.54 7.15 7.00
CA THR A 382 8.35 7.26 7.85
C THR A 382 7.61 8.56 7.55
N SER A 383 6.32 8.48 7.26
CA SER A 383 5.47 9.67 7.14
C SER A 383 4.93 10.05 8.52
N GLN A 384 4.70 11.34 8.71
CA GLN A 384 4.06 11.91 9.89
C GLN A 384 3.07 12.95 9.36
N ALA A 385 1.81 12.83 9.73
CA ALA A 385 0.75 13.71 9.26
C ALA A 385 -0.14 14.14 10.43
N VAL A 386 -0.12 15.44 10.73
CA VAL A 386 -1.04 16.04 11.69
C VAL A 386 -2.38 16.27 10.99
N ASN A 387 -3.33 15.37 11.22
CA ASN A 387 -4.58 15.34 10.45
C ASN A 387 -5.77 15.92 11.22
N TRP A 388 -5.75 15.87 12.55
CA TRP A 388 -6.92 16.20 13.35
C TRP A 388 -6.55 17.02 14.59
N ILE A 389 -7.27 18.11 14.82
CA ILE A 389 -7.14 18.93 16.04
C ILE A 389 -8.52 19.46 16.44
N ALA A 390 -8.85 19.40 17.73
CA ALA A 390 -10.07 19.98 18.28
C ALA A 390 -9.80 20.67 19.61
N GLY A 391 -10.42 21.83 19.81
CA GLY A 391 -10.32 22.60 21.05
C GLY A 391 -11.19 23.86 21.00
N GLY A 392 -11.74 24.24 22.15
CA GLY A 392 -12.61 25.41 22.30
C GLY A 392 -14.06 25.15 21.90
N GLN A 393 -14.99 25.87 22.54
CA GLN A 393 -16.43 25.75 22.26
C GLN A 393 -17.08 27.08 21.86
N LYS A 394 -16.56 28.20 22.36
CA LYS A 394 -17.06 29.55 22.07
C LYS A 394 -15.96 30.60 22.31
N ILE A 395 -16.06 31.75 21.64
CA ILE A 395 -15.00 32.77 21.63
C ILE A 395 -14.70 33.44 22.98
N ASN A 396 -15.68 33.47 23.89
CA ASN A 396 -15.54 34.12 25.20
C ASN A 396 -15.17 33.18 26.35
N SER A 397 -14.73 31.95 26.04
CA SER A 397 -14.24 30.98 27.02
C SER A 397 -12.88 30.45 26.60
N LEU A 398 -11.91 30.44 27.52
CA LEU A 398 -10.63 29.76 27.30
C LEU A 398 -10.88 28.24 27.24
N PRO A 399 -10.27 27.51 26.28
CA PRO A 399 -10.44 26.06 26.19
C PRO A 399 -9.71 25.32 27.32
N GLU A 400 -10.44 24.46 28.02
CA GLU A 400 -9.90 23.58 29.08
C GLU A 400 -9.26 22.31 28.51
N PHE A 401 -9.72 21.88 27.34
CA PHE A 401 -9.25 20.68 26.67
C PHE A 401 -8.92 20.99 25.20
N THR A 402 -7.79 20.48 24.72
CA THR A 402 -7.42 20.47 23.32
C THR A 402 -6.77 19.13 23.00
N THR A 403 -7.17 18.53 21.90
CA THR A 403 -6.73 17.21 21.47
C THR A 403 -6.22 17.24 20.04
N LEU A 404 -5.23 16.40 19.73
CA LEU A 404 -4.51 16.34 18.47
C LEU A 404 -4.26 14.87 18.08
N GLY A 405 -4.61 14.52 16.84
CA GLY A 405 -4.35 13.21 16.25
C GLY A 405 -3.29 13.28 15.16
N VAL A 406 -2.24 12.45 15.30
CA VAL A 406 -1.10 12.39 14.38
C VAL A 406 -0.93 10.98 13.85
N ASN A 407 -1.06 10.84 12.53
CA ASN A 407 -0.90 9.57 11.84
C ASN A 407 0.56 9.35 11.41
N HIS A 408 1.02 8.10 11.54
CA HIS A 408 2.31 7.66 11.04
C HIS A 408 2.16 6.40 10.18
N ARG A 409 2.72 6.43 8.97
CA ARG A 409 3.05 5.20 8.21
C ARG A 409 4.55 5.01 8.32
N TYR A 410 4.99 4.05 9.13
CA TYR A 410 6.40 3.93 9.49
C TYR A 410 7.16 2.87 8.69
N ALA A 411 8.37 3.24 8.30
CA ALA A 411 9.25 2.41 7.49
C ALA A 411 10.03 1.42 8.37
N PRO A 412 10.58 0.32 7.80
CA PRO A 412 11.18 -0.77 8.60
C PRO A 412 12.41 -0.38 9.43
N GLN A 413 13.00 0.77 9.18
CA GLN A 413 14.09 1.31 10.01
C GLN A 413 13.61 1.93 11.33
N ASP A 414 12.32 2.19 11.47
CA ASP A 414 11.67 2.75 12.65
C ASP A 414 10.77 1.69 13.30
N SER A 415 10.43 1.89 14.57
CA SER A 415 9.51 1.06 15.35
C SER A 415 8.49 1.95 16.06
N ILE A 416 7.39 1.37 16.55
CA ILE A 416 6.41 2.10 17.36
C ILE A 416 7.09 2.79 18.55
N GLY A 417 7.89 2.05 19.32
CA GLY A 417 8.62 2.59 20.46
C GLY A 417 9.62 3.70 20.10
N SER A 418 10.33 3.60 18.96
CA SER A 418 11.26 4.66 18.53
C SER A 418 10.54 5.94 18.12
N ILE A 419 9.37 5.82 17.48
CA ILE A 419 8.52 6.96 17.11
C ILE A 419 7.97 7.64 18.37
N GLN A 420 7.43 6.86 19.29
CA GLN A 420 6.92 7.34 20.58
C GLN A 420 8.02 8.07 21.37
N HIS A 421 9.22 7.47 21.46
CA HIS A 421 10.38 8.10 22.11
C HIS A 421 10.77 9.43 21.48
N ARG A 422 10.78 9.48 20.15
CA ARG A 422 11.06 10.69 19.39
C ARG A 422 10.01 11.78 19.67
N ILE A 423 8.73 11.43 19.70
CA ILE A 423 7.64 12.36 20.03
C ILE A 423 7.83 12.94 21.42
N VAL A 424 8.16 12.11 22.42
CA VAL A 424 8.46 12.57 23.78
C VAL A 424 9.58 13.62 23.76
N GLY A 425 10.67 13.38 23.03
CA GLY A 425 11.75 14.36 22.85
C GLY A 425 11.28 15.68 22.22
N LEU A 426 10.38 15.63 21.23
CA LEU A 426 9.89 16.82 20.53
C LEU A 426 8.93 17.68 21.36
N VAL A 427 8.16 17.07 22.28
CA VAL A 427 7.23 17.82 23.15
C VAL A 427 7.90 18.38 24.40
N GLN A 428 9.08 17.87 24.78
CA GLN A 428 9.78 18.28 26.01
C GLN A 428 9.93 19.79 26.13
N LYS A 429 10.28 20.50 25.05
CA LYS A 429 10.44 21.96 25.10
C LYS A 429 9.15 22.67 25.52
N VAL A 430 8.00 22.21 25.02
CA VAL A 430 6.68 22.76 25.34
C VAL A 430 6.29 22.40 26.78
N VAL A 431 6.51 21.15 27.17
CA VAL A 431 6.27 20.66 28.54
C VAL A 431 7.02 21.49 29.58
N HIS A 432 8.31 21.75 29.36
CA HIS A 432 9.12 22.58 30.26
C HIS A 432 8.73 24.06 30.22
N LYS A 433 8.44 24.63 29.03
CA LYS A 433 8.05 26.04 28.87
C LYS A 433 6.78 26.38 29.66
N TYR A 434 5.82 25.46 29.69
CA TYR A 434 4.51 25.67 30.32
C TYR A 434 4.34 24.95 31.66
N ASN A 435 5.39 24.27 32.13
CA ASN A 435 5.38 23.51 33.38
C ASN A 435 4.22 22.49 33.43
N LEU A 436 4.07 21.72 32.33
CA LEU A 436 3.03 20.70 32.20
C LEU A 436 3.46 19.39 32.84
N THR A 437 2.50 18.65 33.39
CA THR A 437 2.65 17.25 33.75
C THR A 437 2.55 16.41 32.48
N LEU A 438 3.55 15.58 32.17
CA LEU A 438 3.55 14.69 31.00
C LEU A 438 3.28 13.25 31.42
N HIS A 439 2.24 12.64 30.84
CA HIS A 439 1.99 11.19 30.88
C HIS A 439 2.20 10.64 29.47
N ALA A 440 3.36 10.07 29.20
CA ALA A 440 3.72 9.60 27.86
C ALA A 440 3.62 8.07 27.78
N PHE A 441 2.64 7.58 27.02
CA PHE A 441 2.49 6.17 26.64
C PHE A 441 2.51 5.21 27.84
N GLU A 442 1.87 5.56 28.95
CA GLU A 442 1.85 4.74 30.18
C GLU A 442 1.23 3.37 29.91
N GLY A 443 1.96 2.30 30.24
CA GLY A 443 1.52 0.92 29.99
C GLY A 443 1.65 0.45 28.54
N ASP A 444 2.26 1.25 27.66
CA ASP A 444 2.52 0.86 26.26
C ASP A 444 3.78 -0.03 26.15
N GLU A 445 3.57 -1.31 25.81
CA GLU A 445 4.62 -2.33 25.73
C GLU A 445 5.70 -2.01 24.69
N ASP A 446 5.32 -1.44 23.53
CA ASP A 446 6.27 -1.06 22.48
C ASP A 446 7.22 0.04 22.97
N TYR A 447 6.69 1.00 23.73
CA TYR A 447 7.48 2.08 24.29
C TYR A 447 8.43 1.58 25.38
N ASP A 448 7.91 0.74 26.30
CA ASP A 448 8.69 0.17 27.38
C ASP A 448 9.83 -0.71 26.86
N ALA A 449 9.55 -1.58 25.88
CA ALA A 449 10.56 -2.40 25.23
C ALA A 449 11.64 -1.56 24.55
N TYR A 450 11.26 -0.46 23.88
CA TYR A 450 12.23 0.42 23.25
C TYR A 450 13.09 1.18 24.26
N LEU A 451 12.51 1.65 25.37
CA LEU A 451 13.25 2.28 26.45
C LEU A 451 14.27 1.33 27.08
N GLU A 452 13.88 0.08 27.34
CA GLU A 452 14.77 -0.97 27.80
C GLU A 452 15.92 -1.20 26.81
N TYR A 453 15.59 -1.34 25.52
CA TYR A 453 16.57 -1.54 24.45
C TYR A 453 17.64 -0.43 24.39
N ILE A 454 17.26 0.83 24.61
CA ILE A 454 18.20 1.97 24.64
C ILE A 454 18.79 2.25 26.02
N GLY A 455 18.50 1.43 27.04
CA GLY A 455 19.00 1.59 28.41
C GLY A 455 18.47 2.83 29.13
N GLN A 456 17.25 3.28 28.80
CA GLN A 456 16.59 4.40 29.45
C GLN A 456 15.38 3.91 30.26
N THR A 457 15.03 4.66 31.29
CA THR A 457 13.76 4.49 32.02
C THR A 457 12.79 5.59 31.60
N ARG A 458 11.49 5.40 31.84
CA ARG A 458 10.51 6.48 31.68
C ARG A 458 11.01 7.72 32.42
N GLY A 459 11.14 8.82 31.69
CA GLY A 459 11.58 10.09 32.27
C GLY A 459 10.60 10.50 33.34
N ASN A 460 11.10 10.79 34.55
CA ASN A 460 10.27 11.23 35.66
C ASN A 460 9.48 12.48 35.25
N THR A 461 8.21 12.47 35.64
CA THR A 461 7.28 13.60 35.63
C THR A 461 8.02 14.88 36.03
N VAL A 462 8.00 15.92 35.20
CA VAL A 462 8.55 17.23 35.58
C VAL A 462 7.66 17.77 36.69
N ASN A 463 8.11 17.65 37.94
CA ASN A 463 7.40 18.22 39.08
C ASN A 463 7.57 19.74 39.08
N ALA A 464 6.44 20.45 39.09
CA ALA A 464 6.37 21.89 39.15
C ALA A 464 7.17 22.45 40.34
N THR A 465 8.11 23.36 40.07
CA THR A 465 8.86 24.09 41.11
C THR A 465 8.07 25.25 41.73
N TRP A 466 6.93 25.64 41.15
CA TRP A 466 6.08 26.77 41.56
C TRP A 466 4.61 26.51 41.19
N GLU A 467 3.65 27.18 41.85
CA GLU A 467 2.21 27.08 41.52
C GLU A 467 1.98 27.34 40.02
N PRO A 468 1.59 26.32 39.23
CA PRO A 468 1.51 26.47 37.79
C PRO A 468 0.26 27.27 37.40
N ILE A 469 0.46 28.39 36.69
CA ILE A 469 -0.62 29.24 36.13
C ILE A 469 -1.65 28.41 35.34
N TYR A 470 -1.21 27.31 34.72
CA TYR A 470 -2.03 26.47 33.87
C TYR A 470 -2.53 25.18 34.53
N ASN A 471 -1.83 24.69 35.57
CA ASN A 471 -1.99 23.34 36.15
C ASN A 471 -2.23 22.26 35.09
N GLY A 472 -1.43 22.29 34.00
CA GLY A 472 -1.73 21.54 32.79
C GLY A 472 -1.17 20.12 32.78
N LYS A 473 -1.91 19.21 32.15
CA LYS A 473 -1.56 17.81 31.96
C LYS A 473 -1.62 17.47 30.47
N LEU A 474 -0.52 16.95 29.93
CA LEU A 474 -0.43 16.43 28.57
C LEU A 474 -0.33 14.90 28.63
N VAL A 475 -1.26 14.22 27.97
CA VAL A 475 -1.27 12.76 27.83
C VAL A 475 -0.95 12.39 26.39
N LEU A 476 -0.02 11.45 26.18
CA LEU A 476 0.31 10.89 24.88
C LEU A 476 -0.06 9.40 24.84
N GLU A 477 -0.82 8.98 23.82
CA GLU A 477 -1.31 7.61 23.68
C GLU A 477 -1.19 7.11 22.24
N GLY A 478 -0.76 5.86 22.06
CA GLY A 478 -0.87 5.16 20.77
C GLY A 478 -2.20 4.40 20.69
N ARG A 479 -3.15 4.84 19.86
CA ARG A 479 -4.52 4.30 19.85
C ARG A 479 -4.76 3.22 18.79
N LYS A 480 -4.35 3.45 17.54
CA LYS A 480 -4.47 2.50 16.44
C LYS A 480 -3.07 2.15 15.93
N ARG A 481 -2.77 0.85 15.78
CA ARG A 481 -1.43 0.39 15.39
C ARG A 481 -1.47 -0.86 14.50
N SER A 482 -0.49 -0.98 13.61
CA SER A 482 -0.14 -2.21 12.90
C SER A 482 1.38 -2.30 12.77
N TYR A 483 1.88 -3.51 12.64
CA TYR A 483 3.31 -3.77 12.50
C TYR A 483 3.75 -3.74 11.04
N VAL A 484 5.02 -3.42 10.79
CA VAL A 484 5.65 -3.70 9.50
C VAL A 484 5.52 -5.20 9.25
N THR A 485 5.00 -5.59 8.09
CA THR A 485 4.79 -7.01 7.80
C THR A 485 6.12 -7.71 7.49
N PRO A 486 6.24 -9.02 7.77
CA PRO A 486 7.40 -9.79 7.38
C PRO A 486 7.68 -9.67 5.89
N GLN A 487 8.97 -9.65 5.53
CA GLN A 487 9.37 -9.62 4.12
C GLN A 487 9.13 -10.98 3.47
N SER A 488 8.32 -11.00 2.41
CA SER A 488 8.11 -12.18 1.57
C SER A 488 9.39 -12.55 0.81
N PRO A 489 9.66 -13.86 0.60
CA PRO A 489 10.81 -14.30 -0.18
C PRO A 489 10.81 -13.75 -1.61
N THR A 490 11.96 -13.24 -2.03
CA THR A 490 12.24 -12.70 -3.39
C THR A 490 13.18 -13.62 -4.17
N LYS A 491 13.20 -14.91 -3.80
CA LYS A 491 14.03 -15.98 -4.36
C LYS A 491 13.42 -17.34 -4.00
N GLY A 492 13.78 -18.36 -4.77
CA GLY A 492 13.31 -19.72 -4.55
C GLY A 492 12.04 -20.02 -5.35
N ASN A 493 11.62 -21.28 -5.32
CA ASN A 493 10.68 -21.81 -6.33
C ASN A 493 9.37 -21.00 -6.43
N VAL A 494 8.76 -20.58 -5.33
CA VAL A 494 7.51 -19.79 -5.36
C VAL A 494 7.72 -18.42 -6.03
N TRP A 495 8.82 -17.73 -5.71
CA TRP A 495 9.17 -16.47 -6.38
C TRP A 495 9.53 -16.69 -7.84
N ASP A 496 10.19 -17.80 -8.18
CA ASP A 496 10.57 -18.12 -9.55
C ASP A 496 9.31 -18.41 -10.40
N VAL A 497 8.29 -19.06 -9.83
CA VAL A 497 6.97 -19.25 -10.48
C VAL A 497 6.27 -17.90 -10.68
N PHE A 498 6.17 -17.08 -9.64
CA PHE A 498 5.58 -15.74 -9.73
C PHE A 498 6.29 -14.89 -10.79
N SER A 499 7.62 -14.75 -10.68
CA SER A 499 8.41 -13.87 -11.53
C SER A 499 8.51 -14.38 -12.98
N GLY A 500 8.59 -15.69 -13.18
CA GLY A 500 8.53 -16.32 -14.50
C GLY A 500 7.19 -16.09 -15.18
N THR A 501 6.08 -16.19 -14.45
CA THR A 501 4.73 -15.86 -14.95
C THR A 501 4.66 -14.40 -15.39
N VAL A 502 5.10 -13.46 -14.54
CA VAL A 502 5.12 -12.03 -14.91
C VAL A 502 5.93 -11.78 -16.17
N ARG A 503 7.09 -12.43 -16.31
CA ARG A 503 7.93 -12.28 -17.51
C ARG A 503 7.27 -12.82 -18.77
N TYR A 504 6.49 -13.89 -18.66
CA TYR A 504 5.75 -14.48 -19.77
C TYR A 504 4.57 -13.58 -20.17
N THR A 505 3.67 -13.28 -19.24
CA THR A 505 2.43 -12.52 -19.53
C THR A 505 2.69 -11.16 -20.17
N TYR A 506 3.76 -10.47 -19.74
CA TYR A 506 4.09 -9.13 -20.21
C TYR A 506 5.24 -9.07 -21.22
N ALA A 507 5.62 -10.21 -21.83
CA ALA A 507 6.74 -10.29 -22.76
C ALA A 507 6.59 -9.33 -23.97
N ASP A 508 5.36 -9.07 -24.41
CA ASP A 508 5.08 -8.20 -25.56
C ASP A 508 5.09 -6.70 -25.22
N GLU A 509 5.07 -6.34 -23.93
CA GLU A 509 4.97 -4.94 -23.48
C GLU A 509 6.34 -4.24 -23.46
N ALA A 510 7.44 -5.00 -23.40
CA ALA A 510 8.80 -4.47 -23.35
C ALA A 510 9.86 -5.51 -23.75
N ARG A 511 11.04 -5.01 -24.18
CA ARG A 511 12.17 -5.88 -24.54
C ARG A 511 12.67 -6.72 -23.36
N VAL A 512 12.55 -6.18 -22.13
CA VAL A 512 12.90 -6.88 -20.90
C VAL A 512 11.84 -6.58 -19.86
N VAL A 513 11.24 -7.63 -19.30
CA VAL A 513 10.37 -7.55 -18.12
C VAL A 513 11.21 -7.92 -16.88
N VAL A 514 11.19 -7.05 -15.87
CA VAL A 514 11.99 -7.13 -14.65
C VAL A 514 11.05 -7.17 -13.44
N PRO A 515 10.65 -8.37 -12.98
CA PRO A 515 10.04 -8.53 -11.67
C PRO A 515 11.07 -8.21 -10.60
N ALA A 516 10.78 -7.22 -9.76
CA ALA A 516 11.67 -6.77 -8.70
C ALA A 516 10.87 -6.44 -7.43
N PRO A 517 11.43 -6.69 -6.24
CA PRO A 517 10.73 -6.40 -5.00
C PRO A 517 10.42 -4.91 -4.85
N GLY A 518 9.14 -4.63 -4.63
CA GLY A 518 8.61 -3.35 -4.20
C GLY A 518 8.26 -3.33 -2.72
N ALA A 519 7.55 -2.28 -2.31
CA ALA A 519 7.03 -2.10 -0.96
C ALA A 519 5.65 -1.45 -1.04
N MET A 520 4.90 -1.46 0.07
CA MET A 520 3.66 -0.71 0.20
C MET A 520 3.71 0.32 1.33
N THR A 521 3.10 1.47 1.07
CA THR A 521 2.93 2.53 2.07
C THR A 521 1.66 2.36 2.90
N GLY A 522 0.62 1.74 2.33
CA GLY A 522 -0.60 1.33 3.00
C GLY A 522 -0.52 -0.11 3.51
N ASN A 523 -1.55 -0.53 4.23
CA ASN A 523 -1.78 -1.94 4.52
C ASN A 523 -2.97 -2.41 3.69
N THR A 524 -2.98 -3.69 3.31
CA THR A 524 -4.12 -4.40 2.72
C THR A 524 -4.65 -5.44 3.71
N ASP A 525 -5.65 -6.21 3.28
CA ASP A 525 -6.16 -7.38 4.00
C ASP A 525 -5.09 -8.43 4.33
N THR A 526 -4.00 -8.50 3.56
CA THR A 526 -2.88 -9.43 3.79
C THR A 526 -2.23 -9.38 5.17
N ARG A 527 -2.35 -8.26 5.89
CA ARG A 527 -1.90 -8.17 7.29
C ARG A 527 -2.58 -9.19 8.21
N HIS A 528 -3.76 -9.69 7.82
CA HIS A 528 -4.50 -10.72 8.55
C HIS A 528 -4.11 -12.14 8.10
N TYR A 529 -3.54 -12.29 6.92
CA TYR A 529 -3.17 -13.58 6.33
C TYR A 529 -1.71 -14.00 6.59
N LEU A 530 -0.98 -13.29 7.45
CA LEU A 530 0.46 -13.48 7.69
C LEU A 530 0.83 -14.87 8.21
N ASP A 531 -0.09 -15.56 8.90
CA ASP A 531 0.12 -16.92 9.41
C ASP A 531 -0.23 -18.02 8.38
N LEU A 532 -0.85 -17.67 7.24
CA LEU A 532 -1.22 -18.66 6.23
C LEU A 532 -0.08 -19.00 5.27
N SER A 533 0.83 -18.06 5.02
CA SER A 533 1.96 -18.27 4.11
C SER A 533 3.08 -17.24 4.35
N PRO A 534 4.36 -17.64 4.22
CA PRO A 534 5.45 -16.68 4.11
C PRO A 534 5.51 -16.02 2.72
N ASN A 535 4.85 -16.57 1.70
CA ASN A 535 4.90 -16.09 0.32
C ASN A 535 3.69 -15.21 0.01
N ILE A 536 3.75 -13.94 0.43
CA ILE A 536 2.65 -12.98 0.23
C ILE A 536 3.10 -11.89 -0.73
N TYR A 537 2.52 -11.82 -1.92
CA TYR A 537 2.82 -10.80 -2.92
C TYR A 537 1.62 -9.88 -3.08
N ARG A 538 1.84 -8.57 -2.93
CA ARG A 538 0.81 -7.54 -3.05
C ARG A 538 1.02 -6.79 -4.34
N TRP A 539 0.19 -7.04 -5.33
CA TRP A 539 0.40 -6.56 -6.68
C TRP A 539 -0.88 -6.51 -7.51
N SER A 540 -1.38 -5.30 -7.75
CA SER A 540 -2.36 -5.02 -8.79
C SER A 540 -1.63 -4.94 -10.14
N PRO A 541 -1.80 -5.93 -11.03
CA PRO A 541 -0.95 -6.12 -12.21
C PRO A 541 -1.38 -5.22 -13.39
N GLY A 542 -1.31 -3.91 -13.18
CA GLY A 542 -1.59 -2.87 -14.17
C GLY A 542 -0.63 -1.69 -14.05
N SER A 543 -0.57 -0.85 -15.09
CA SER A 543 0.25 0.36 -15.04
C SER A 543 -0.33 1.43 -14.11
N LEU A 544 0.52 2.35 -13.65
CA LEU A 544 0.08 3.49 -12.82
C LEU A 544 -0.77 4.52 -13.58
N LYS A 545 -0.84 4.43 -14.91
CA LYS A 545 -1.77 5.22 -15.73
C LYS A 545 -3.16 4.57 -15.82
N SER A 546 -3.25 3.30 -15.45
CA SER A 546 -4.43 2.44 -15.58
C SER A 546 -5.41 2.69 -14.46
N PHE A 547 -4.88 2.82 -13.23
CA PHE A 547 -5.63 3.15 -12.03
C PHE A 547 -5.60 4.67 -11.83
N GLY A 548 -6.75 5.32 -11.99
CA GLY A 548 -6.86 6.77 -11.89
C GLY A 548 -7.70 7.18 -10.68
N ASN A 549 -7.18 8.11 -9.88
CA ASN A 549 -7.90 8.75 -8.76
C ASN A 549 -8.50 7.77 -7.73
N VAL A 550 -7.76 6.72 -7.36
CA VAL A 550 -8.12 5.85 -6.22
C VAL A 550 -8.39 6.72 -4.98
N HIS A 551 -9.48 6.41 -4.27
CA HIS A 551 -10.06 7.18 -3.16
C HIS A 551 -10.51 8.62 -3.49
N GLY A 552 -10.32 9.08 -4.72
CA GLY A 552 -10.61 10.45 -5.17
C GLY A 552 -11.83 10.55 -6.08
N VAL A 553 -12.08 11.79 -6.52
CA VAL A 553 -13.09 12.14 -7.53
C VAL A 553 -12.69 11.58 -8.90
N ASN A 554 -13.67 11.08 -9.66
CA ASN A 554 -13.47 10.48 -10.98
C ASN A 554 -12.50 9.30 -10.95
N GLU A 555 -12.67 8.42 -9.96
CA GLU A 555 -12.01 7.11 -9.98
C GLU A 555 -12.33 6.37 -11.27
N LYS A 556 -11.31 5.75 -11.87
CA LYS A 556 -11.44 5.10 -13.18
C LYS A 556 -10.39 4.02 -13.44
N LEU A 557 -10.75 3.04 -14.26
CA LEU A 557 -9.88 1.97 -14.74
C LEU A 557 -9.79 1.98 -16.28
N LEU A 558 -8.59 1.88 -16.83
CA LEU A 558 -8.42 1.65 -18.27
C LEU A 558 -8.69 0.18 -18.59
N MET A 559 -9.71 -0.11 -19.41
CA MET A 559 -10.18 -1.49 -19.60
C MET A 559 -9.20 -2.38 -20.38
N SER A 560 -8.31 -1.81 -21.19
CA SER A 560 -7.21 -2.57 -21.81
C SER A 560 -6.19 -3.08 -20.77
N GLU A 561 -6.11 -2.41 -19.63
CA GLU A 561 -5.21 -2.81 -18.54
C GLU A 561 -5.91 -3.79 -17.60
N HIS A 562 -7.24 -3.70 -17.49
CA HIS A 562 -8.04 -4.77 -16.88
C HIS A 562 -7.87 -6.10 -17.64
N VAL A 563 -7.83 -6.06 -18.97
CA VAL A 563 -7.47 -7.23 -19.81
C VAL A 563 -6.11 -7.79 -19.42
N ASN A 564 -5.09 -6.93 -19.26
CA ASN A 564 -3.76 -7.35 -18.86
C ASN A 564 -3.72 -7.99 -17.46
N MET A 565 -4.54 -7.50 -16.54
CA MET A 565 -4.72 -8.12 -15.23
C MET A 565 -5.37 -9.51 -15.32
N VAL A 566 -6.40 -9.66 -16.16
CA VAL A 566 -7.04 -10.97 -16.43
C VAL A 566 -6.03 -11.96 -17.02
N LYS A 567 -5.22 -11.52 -18.00
CA LYS A 567 -4.16 -12.35 -18.61
C LYS A 567 -3.18 -12.86 -17.56
N PHE A 568 -2.73 -11.97 -16.67
CA PHE A 568 -1.82 -12.36 -15.59
C PHE A 568 -2.45 -13.37 -14.64
N TYR A 569 -3.66 -13.15 -14.13
CA TYR A 569 -4.29 -14.11 -13.23
C TYR A 569 -4.54 -15.46 -13.90
N TYR A 570 -4.90 -15.47 -15.18
CA TYR A 570 -5.06 -16.69 -15.97
C TYR A 570 -3.74 -17.48 -16.07
N ASP A 571 -2.65 -16.82 -16.44
CA ASP A 571 -1.33 -17.47 -16.54
C ASP A 571 -0.78 -17.85 -15.15
N PHE A 572 -1.05 -17.04 -14.12
CA PHE A 572 -0.65 -17.29 -12.74
C PHE A 572 -1.28 -18.58 -12.19
N ILE A 573 -2.59 -18.73 -12.36
CA ILE A 573 -3.30 -19.94 -11.92
C ILE A 573 -2.71 -21.17 -12.63
N ARG A 574 -2.52 -21.12 -13.95
CA ARG A 574 -1.94 -22.23 -14.74
C ARG A 574 -0.51 -22.59 -14.33
N ASN A 575 0.37 -21.59 -14.21
CA ASN A 575 1.76 -21.82 -13.86
C ASN A 575 1.92 -22.35 -12.43
N PHE A 576 1.11 -21.86 -11.48
CA PHE A 576 1.07 -22.50 -10.17
C PHE A 576 0.52 -23.91 -10.30
N ASP A 577 -0.61 -24.16 -10.96
CA ASP A 577 -1.18 -25.51 -11.11
C ASP A 577 -0.16 -26.57 -11.57
N GLN A 578 0.76 -26.20 -12.46
CA GLN A 578 1.83 -27.07 -12.96
C GLN A 578 3.06 -27.20 -12.03
N ALA A 579 3.27 -26.26 -11.11
CA ALA A 579 4.47 -26.18 -10.29
C ALA A 579 4.38 -27.00 -8.99
N ASP A 580 5.43 -27.80 -8.70
CA ASP A 580 5.57 -28.55 -7.43
C ASP A 580 6.22 -27.68 -6.33
N VAL A 581 5.52 -26.60 -5.94
CA VAL A 581 5.97 -25.61 -4.95
C VAL A 581 5.13 -25.58 -3.69
#